data_AF-A0A929K1D3-F1
#
_entry.id   AF-A0A929K1D3-F1
#
_cell.length_a   1.000
_cell.length_b   1.000
_cell.length_c   1.000
_cell.angle_alpha   90.00
_cell.angle_beta   90.00
_cell.angle_gamma   90.00
#
_symmetry.space_group_name_H-M   'P 1'
#
loop_
_entity.id
_entity.type
_entity.pdbx_description
1 polymer ?
#
loop_
_entity_poly.entity_id
_entity_poly.type
_entity_poly.pdbx_seq_one_letter_code
_entity_poly.pdbx_strand_id
1 'polypeptide(L)'
;MKRNSKIFWILVCTISACTSLLMSACTKIPQEGSIAPDISYKNRKQYAISGLAQNIGNFQASTSTLPLTFEIVEVRELNGKNTGGLTENIPVVRYKEPIVGNETPAELALKTDTVMTPAVSVNKNTGQVEILEGNKIPAGEYHFDIRVSNQSGGKVLKDALVIEFKEQEVKTWSSGMLQQPEIERVGDSPNQMKFVGYLNGKQLAGDEIDFTANRAAGFKGTFVNDASDGEIWSVNFPVKESDTYCTWKVTTVVNGVEQVSYVSENFNFVIGLPGSYVVRLYK
;
A
#
# COMPACT_ATOMS: atom_id res chain seq x y z
N MET A 1 -81.96 -2.66 -36.80
CA MET A 1 -81.36 -2.02 -35.60
C MET A 1 -80.19 -1.13 -36.03
N LYS A 2 -80.33 0.20 -35.97
CA LYS A 2 -79.22 1.13 -36.26
C LYS A 2 -78.27 1.15 -35.06
N ARG A 3 -77.10 0.53 -35.20
CA ARG A 3 -76.06 0.51 -34.15
C ARG A 3 -75.51 1.93 -33.99
N ASN A 4 -75.71 2.53 -32.83
CA ASN A 4 -75.41 3.94 -32.57
C ASN A 4 -73.89 4.13 -32.41
N SER A 5 -73.20 4.41 -33.52
CA SER A 5 -71.73 4.44 -33.60
C SER A 5 -71.06 5.42 -32.63
N LYS A 6 -71.77 6.47 -32.21
CA LYS A 6 -71.28 7.46 -31.25
C LYS A 6 -71.08 6.88 -29.84
N ILE A 7 -71.94 5.95 -29.41
CA ILE A 7 -71.83 5.31 -28.09
C ILE A 7 -70.64 4.33 -28.07
N PHE A 8 -70.40 3.66 -29.19
CA PHE A 8 -69.26 2.74 -29.33
C PHE A 8 -67.91 3.48 -29.28
N TRP A 9 -67.81 4.63 -29.94
CA TRP A 9 -66.59 5.47 -29.90
C TRP A 9 -66.30 6.03 -28.51
N ILE A 10 -67.33 6.46 -27.77
CA ILE A 10 -67.15 6.92 -26.39
C ILE A 10 -66.65 5.79 -25.49
N LEU A 11 -67.23 4.59 -25.59
CA LEU A 11 -66.79 3.43 -24.80
C LEU A 11 -65.34 3.01 -25.10
N VAL A 12 -64.92 3.04 -26.36
CA VAL A 12 -63.54 2.72 -26.77
C VAL A 12 -62.54 3.75 -26.23
N CYS A 13 -62.87 5.04 -26.28
CA CYS A 13 -62.03 6.10 -25.72
C CYS A 13 -61.90 5.99 -24.19
N THR A 14 -62.97 5.68 -23.47
CA THR A 14 -62.94 5.53 -22.00
C THR A 14 -62.14 4.31 -21.57
N ILE A 15 -62.27 3.18 -22.28
CA ILE A 15 -61.46 1.98 -22.02
C ILE A 15 -59.99 2.27 -22.32
N SER A 16 -59.67 2.94 -23.44
CA SER A 16 -58.29 3.28 -23.78
C SER A 16 -57.65 4.25 -22.76
N ALA A 17 -58.41 5.22 -22.24
CA ALA A 17 -57.96 6.15 -21.20
C ALA A 17 -57.79 5.48 -19.82
N CYS A 18 -58.66 4.55 -19.43
CA CYS A 18 -58.48 3.76 -18.21
C CYS A 18 -57.28 2.81 -18.30
N THR A 19 -56.99 2.27 -19.50
CA THR A 19 -55.85 1.36 -19.69
C THR A 19 -54.50 2.09 -19.61
N SER A 20 -54.42 3.36 -20.05
CA SER A 20 -53.20 4.18 -19.94
C SER A 20 -52.94 4.68 -18.51
N LEU A 21 -53.97 4.87 -17.70
CA LEU A 21 -53.84 5.21 -16.27
C LEU A 21 -53.28 4.03 -15.43
N LEU A 22 -53.63 2.78 -15.78
CA LEU A 22 -53.14 1.59 -15.07
C LEU A 22 -51.65 1.29 -15.32
N MET A 23 -51.11 1.72 -16.47
CA MET A 23 -49.68 1.55 -16.81
C MET A 23 -48.76 2.56 -16.10
N SER A 24 -49.33 3.61 -15.48
CA SER A 24 -48.56 4.68 -14.80
C SER A 24 -48.44 4.47 -13.29
N ALA A 25 -49.04 3.41 -12.73
CA ALA A 25 -49.14 3.20 -11.28
C ALA A 25 -48.13 2.18 -10.70
N CYS A 26 -47.20 1.66 -11.51
CA CYS A 26 -46.10 0.83 -10.99
C CYS A 26 -45.06 1.71 -10.26
N THR A 27 -45.33 2.07 -9.01
CA THR A 27 -44.30 2.63 -8.12
C THR A 27 -43.34 1.50 -7.75
N LYS A 28 -42.07 1.65 -8.12
CA LYS A 28 -41.01 0.72 -7.71
C LYS A 28 -40.95 0.73 -6.18
N ILE A 29 -41.33 -0.36 -5.53
CA ILE A 29 -41.19 -0.51 -4.07
C ILE A 29 -39.69 -0.36 -3.77
N PRO A 30 -39.28 0.59 -2.91
CA PRO A 30 -37.88 0.74 -2.56
C PRO A 30 -37.40 -0.56 -1.93
N GLN A 31 -36.24 -1.05 -2.39
CA GLN A 31 -35.65 -2.25 -1.79
C GLN A 31 -35.35 -1.98 -0.32
N GLU A 32 -35.64 -2.97 0.53
CA GLU A 32 -35.41 -2.87 1.97
C GLU A 32 -33.94 -2.59 2.28
N GLY A 33 -33.71 -1.69 3.23
CA GLY A 33 -32.40 -1.32 3.72
C GLY A 33 -32.15 0.17 3.67
N SER A 34 -30.97 0.57 4.14
CA SER A 34 -30.55 1.96 4.11
C SER A 34 -29.03 2.08 3.97
N ILE A 35 -28.60 3.27 3.55
CA ILE A 35 -27.20 3.72 3.68
C ILE A 35 -27.22 4.89 4.64
N ALA A 36 -26.51 4.73 5.76
CA ALA A 36 -26.43 5.75 6.78
C ALA A 36 -25.69 7.00 6.24
N PRO A 37 -26.10 8.22 6.62
CA PRO A 37 -25.51 9.44 6.07
C PRO A 37 -24.05 9.67 6.53
N ASP A 38 -23.69 9.11 7.68
CA ASP A 38 -22.43 9.24 8.42
C ASP A 38 -21.42 8.11 8.15
N ILE A 39 -21.66 7.28 7.13
CA ILE A 39 -20.64 6.32 6.68
C ILE A 39 -19.33 7.01 6.30
N SER A 40 -18.21 6.41 6.68
CA SER A 40 -16.89 7.00 6.47
C SER A 40 -15.76 5.97 6.64
N TYR A 41 -14.51 6.37 6.37
CA TYR A 41 -13.34 5.60 6.77
C TYR A 41 -12.78 6.10 8.10
N LYS A 42 -12.32 5.18 8.95
CA LYS A 42 -11.48 5.53 10.11
C LYS A 42 -10.17 6.10 9.61
N ASN A 43 -9.71 7.19 10.24
CA ASN A 43 -8.46 7.86 9.92
C ASN A 43 -8.36 8.15 8.41
N ARG A 44 -9.03 9.21 7.96
CA ARG A 44 -9.08 9.58 6.54
C ARG A 44 -7.68 9.69 5.92
N LYS A 45 -6.71 10.29 6.61
CA LYS A 45 -5.33 10.39 6.16
C LYS A 45 -4.47 9.25 6.73
N GLN A 46 -3.85 8.47 5.85
CA GLN A 46 -2.97 7.34 6.16
C GLN A 46 -1.73 7.38 5.27
N TYR A 47 -0.72 6.58 5.59
CA TYR A 47 0.53 6.50 4.83
C TYR A 47 0.68 5.12 4.19
N ALA A 48 1.34 5.08 3.04
CA ALA A 48 1.76 3.87 2.35
C ALA A 48 3.23 3.97 1.95
N ILE A 49 3.95 2.86 2.00
CA ILE A 49 5.30 2.77 1.45
C ILE A 49 5.23 2.23 0.01
N SER A 50 5.64 3.05 -0.96
CA SER A 50 5.68 2.67 -2.38
C SER A 50 6.54 1.43 -2.59
N GLY A 51 6.08 0.48 -3.39
CA GLY A 51 6.72 -0.81 -3.63
C GLY A 51 6.35 -1.94 -2.64
N LEU A 52 5.78 -1.63 -1.47
CA LEU A 52 5.31 -2.64 -0.50
C LEU A 52 3.82 -2.97 -0.66
N ALA A 53 3.46 -4.24 -0.41
CA ALA A 53 2.06 -4.66 -0.30
C ALA A 53 1.42 -4.17 1.01
N GLN A 54 0.30 -3.47 0.91
CA GLN A 54 -0.39 -2.84 2.05
C GLN A 54 -1.91 -2.84 1.84
N ASN A 55 -2.67 -2.92 2.94
CA ASN A 55 -4.12 -2.76 2.93
C ASN A 55 -4.49 -1.56 3.80
N ILE A 56 -5.11 -0.55 3.19
CA ILE A 56 -5.36 0.76 3.81
C ILE A 56 -6.85 1.04 3.87
N GLY A 57 -7.26 1.71 4.94
CA GLY A 57 -8.65 2.05 5.18
C GLY A 57 -9.35 1.01 6.04
N ASN A 58 -10.12 1.50 6.99
CA ASN A 58 -11.05 0.70 7.77
C ASN A 58 -12.41 1.39 7.69
N PHE A 59 -13.37 0.74 7.05
CA PHE A 59 -14.65 1.35 6.77
C PHE A 59 -15.59 1.30 7.99
N GLN A 60 -16.26 2.42 8.28
CA GLN A 60 -17.31 2.52 9.28
C GLN A 60 -18.67 2.51 8.59
N ALA A 61 -19.38 1.39 8.69
CA ALA A 61 -20.70 1.22 8.07
C ALA A 61 -21.84 1.95 8.80
N SER A 62 -21.60 2.42 10.05
CA SER A 62 -22.62 2.99 10.93
C SER A 62 -23.88 2.08 10.97
N THR A 63 -25.08 2.64 10.83
CA THR A 63 -26.37 1.92 10.83
C THR A 63 -26.80 1.41 9.45
N SER A 64 -25.90 1.39 8.46
CA SER A 64 -26.22 0.94 7.10
C SER A 64 -26.54 -0.55 7.05
N THR A 65 -27.39 -0.93 6.10
CA THR A 65 -27.71 -2.34 5.83
C THR A 65 -26.54 -3.02 5.11
N LEU A 66 -26.11 -4.17 5.62
CA LEU A 66 -25.09 -5.02 5.01
C LEU A 66 -25.72 -6.04 4.05
N PRO A 67 -24.97 -6.59 3.06
CA PRO A 67 -23.58 -6.30 2.75
C PRO A 67 -23.40 -4.98 1.99
N LEU A 68 -22.26 -4.33 2.21
CA LEU A 68 -21.82 -3.18 1.43
C LEU A 68 -20.86 -3.63 0.33
N THR A 69 -20.85 -2.89 -0.77
CA THR A 69 -19.94 -3.05 -1.89
C THR A 69 -19.20 -1.75 -2.17
N PHE A 70 -17.93 -1.86 -2.55
CA PHE A 70 -17.01 -0.73 -2.70
C PHE A 70 -16.37 -0.69 -4.10
N GLU A 71 -16.17 0.52 -4.61
CA GLU A 71 -15.53 0.78 -5.90
C GLU A 71 -14.76 2.11 -5.85
N ILE A 72 -13.53 2.15 -6.37
CA ILE A 72 -12.78 3.39 -6.56
C ILE A 72 -13.38 4.10 -7.78
N VAL A 73 -13.92 5.30 -7.57
CA VAL A 73 -14.51 6.11 -8.63
C VAL A 73 -13.45 6.95 -9.32
N GLU A 74 -12.57 7.55 -8.52
CA GLU A 74 -11.55 8.47 -8.98
C GLU A 74 -10.39 8.49 -7.99
N VAL A 75 -9.17 8.64 -8.50
CA VAL A 75 -8.00 8.96 -7.69
C VAL A 75 -7.37 10.23 -8.23
N ARG A 76 -7.15 11.20 -7.35
CA ARG A 76 -6.57 12.51 -7.69
C ARG A 76 -5.29 12.74 -6.90
N GLU A 77 -4.36 13.46 -7.53
CA GLU A 77 -3.19 14.05 -6.86
C GLU A 77 -3.29 15.57 -7.02
N LEU A 78 -3.05 16.31 -5.93
CA LEU A 78 -3.37 17.75 -5.88
C LEU A 78 -2.27 18.66 -6.45
N ASN A 79 -1.06 18.14 -6.69
CA ASN A 79 0.11 18.88 -7.15
C ASN A 79 0.47 18.58 -8.62
N GLY A 80 -0.45 17.94 -9.37
CA GLY A 80 -0.24 17.61 -10.78
C GLY A 80 0.72 16.45 -11.03
N LYS A 81 1.04 15.64 -10.02
CA LYS A 81 1.82 14.41 -10.19
C LYS A 81 1.01 13.36 -10.93
N ASN A 82 1.74 12.51 -11.66
CA ASN A 82 1.17 11.43 -12.44
C ASN A 82 0.51 10.38 -11.53
N THR A 83 -0.76 10.06 -11.79
CA THR A 83 -1.52 9.01 -11.10
C THR A 83 -1.41 7.63 -11.78
N GLY A 84 -0.73 7.54 -12.92
CA GLY A 84 -0.62 6.34 -13.75
C GLY A 84 -0.04 5.12 -13.01
N GLY A 85 0.87 5.34 -12.05
CA GLY A 85 1.41 4.26 -11.21
C GLY A 85 0.37 3.57 -10.32
N LEU A 86 -0.78 4.19 -10.05
CA LEU A 86 -1.89 3.59 -9.30
C LEU A 86 -2.69 2.58 -10.14
N THR A 87 -2.82 2.87 -11.44
CA THR A 87 -3.61 2.07 -12.40
C THR A 87 -2.75 1.13 -13.23
N GLU A 88 -1.42 1.19 -13.08
CA GLU A 88 -0.49 0.31 -13.77
C GLU A 88 -0.77 -1.14 -13.39
N ASN A 89 -0.94 -2.01 -14.40
CA ASN A 89 -1.01 -3.44 -14.14
C ASN A 89 0.39 -3.96 -13.87
N ILE A 90 0.57 -4.65 -12.74
CA ILE A 90 1.82 -5.29 -12.35
C ILE A 90 1.68 -6.82 -12.36
N PRO A 91 2.77 -7.55 -12.65
CA PRO A 91 2.75 -9.01 -12.64
C PRO A 91 2.62 -9.54 -11.21
N VAL A 92 1.58 -10.35 -10.96
CA VAL A 92 1.36 -11.03 -9.69
C VAL A 92 1.37 -12.53 -9.90
N VAL A 93 2.18 -13.24 -9.12
CA VAL A 93 2.23 -14.70 -9.14
C VAL A 93 1.01 -15.24 -8.39
N ARG A 94 0.19 -16.06 -9.05
CA ARG A 94 -0.97 -16.74 -8.47
C ARG A 94 -0.84 -18.25 -8.65
N TYR A 95 -1.26 -19.01 -7.65
CA TYR A 95 -1.36 -20.45 -7.77
C TYR A 95 -2.58 -20.82 -8.62
N LYS A 96 -2.36 -21.61 -9.67
CA LYS A 96 -3.43 -22.20 -10.50
C LYS A 96 -3.79 -23.62 -10.06
N GLU A 97 -2.95 -24.21 -9.20
CA GLU A 97 -3.14 -25.56 -8.65
C GLU A 97 -2.94 -25.57 -7.13
N PRO A 98 -3.57 -26.51 -6.40
CA PRO A 98 -3.35 -26.67 -4.96
C PRO A 98 -1.90 -27.01 -4.62
N ILE A 99 -1.42 -26.38 -3.55
CA ILE A 99 -0.12 -26.70 -2.92
C ILE A 99 -0.33 -27.84 -1.92
N VAL A 100 0.47 -28.89 -2.03
CA VAL A 100 0.37 -30.09 -1.19
C VAL A 100 1.43 -30.14 -0.08
N GLY A 101 2.39 -29.21 -0.08
CA GLY A 101 3.25 -28.90 1.07
C GLY A 101 4.66 -29.50 1.04
N ASN A 102 5.12 -30.04 -0.10
CA ASN A 102 6.46 -30.64 -0.26
C ASN A 102 7.09 -30.34 -1.64
N GLU A 103 6.51 -29.42 -2.40
CA GLU A 103 6.99 -29.05 -3.71
C GLU A 103 8.33 -28.31 -3.63
N THR A 104 9.24 -28.69 -4.51
CA THR A 104 10.46 -27.93 -4.82
C THR A 104 10.10 -26.58 -5.45
N PRO A 105 11.02 -25.59 -5.43
CA PRO A 105 10.79 -24.31 -6.11
C PRO A 105 10.42 -24.44 -7.59
N ALA A 106 10.97 -25.43 -8.30
CA ALA A 106 10.64 -25.70 -9.70
C ALA A 106 9.21 -26.22 -9.87
N GLU A 107 8.76 -27.11 -8.99
CA GLU A 107 7.38 -27.61 -8.98
C GLU A 107 6.38 -26.51 -8.60
N LEU A 108 6.71 -25.66 -7.62
CA LEU A 108 5.90 -24.48 -7.29
C LEU A 108 5.78 -23.54 -8.48
N ALA A 109 6.87 -23.29 -9.21
CA ALA A 109 6.84 -22.43 -10.40
C ALA A 109 5.88 -22.98 -11.47
N LEU A 110 5.86 -24.30 -11.69
CA LEU A 110 4.92 -24.94 -12.62
C LEU A 110 3.45 -24.81 -12.18
N LYS A 111 3.20 -24.77 -10.87
CA LYS A 111 1.88 -24.57 -10.25
C LYS A 111 1.43 -23.11 -10.16
N THR A 112 2.27 -22.19 -10.60
CA THR A 112 1.94 -20.77 -10.63
C THR A 112 1.66 -20.27 -12.05
N ASP A 113 0.96 -19.16 -12.11
CA ASP A 113 0.81 -18.33 -13.31
C ASP A 113 1.02 -16.86 -12.93
N THR A 114 1.42 -16.04 -13.91
CA THR A 114 1.61 -14.61 -13.71
C THR A 114 0.40 -13.86 -14.29
N VAL A 115 -0.34 -13.19 -13.41
CA VAL A 115 -1.53 -12.41 -13.78
C VAL A 115 -1.26 -10.93 -13.61
N MET A 116 -1.50 -10.17 -14.67
CA MET A 116 -1.41 -8.72 -14.66
C MET A 116 -2.59 -8.14 -13.88
N THR A 117 -2.32 -7.50 -12.74
CA THR A 117 -3.33 -6.94 -11.83
C THR A 117 -3.03 -5.47 -11.57
N PRO A 118 -4.02 -4.57 -11.48
CA PRO A 118 -3.78 -3.18 -11.13
C PRO A 118 -3.01 -3.05 -9.81
N ALA A 119 -2.02 -2.17 -9.77
CA ALA A 119 -1.20 -1.93 -8.58
C ALA A 119 -2.02 -1.52 -7.36
N VAL A 120 -3.14 -0.82 -7.58
CA VAL A 120 -4.10 -0.43 -6.55
C VAL A 120 -5.51 -0.84 -6.96
N SER A 121 -6.21 -1.47 -6.03
CA SER A 121 -7.65 -1.76 -6.12
C SER A 121 -8.34 -1.49 -4.79
N VAL A 122 -9.67 -1.54 -4.75
CA VAL A 122 -10.42 -1.62 -3.50
C VAL A 122 -11.04 -3.00 -3.37
N ASN A 123 -10.90 -3.60 -2.20
CA ASN A 123 -11.59 -4.83 -1.87
C ASN A 123 -13.10 -4.57 -1.89
N LYS A 124 -13.80 -5.24 -2.81
CA LYS A 124 -15.23 -5.03 -3.02
C LYS A 124 -16.09 -5.27 -1.78
N ASN A 125 -15.64 -6.08 -0.82
CA ASN A 125 -16.44 -6.49 0.34
C ASN A 125 -16.03 -5.77 1.64
N THR A 126 -14.76 -5.41 1.79
CA THR A 126 -14.25 -4.77 3.01
C THR A 126 -14.05 -3.26 2.86
N GLY A 127 -13.96 -2.77 1.62
CA GLY A 127 -13.66 -1.38 1.30
C GLY A 127 -12.21 -1.00 1.53
N GLN A 128 -11.33 -1.93 1.88
CA GLN A 128 -9.90 -1.64 2.04
C GLN A 128 -9.26 -1.40 0.66
N VAL A 129 -8.46 -0.36 0.54
CA VAL A 129 -7.60 -0.14 -0.61
C VAL A 129 -6.45 -1.13 -0.52
N GLU A 130 -6.36 -2.02 -1.50
CA GLU A 130 -5.33 -3.05 -1.63
C GLU A 130 -4.23 -2.51 -2.55
N ILE A 131 -3.02 -2.38 -2.02
CA ILE A 131 -1.83 -1.94 -2.74
C ILE A 131 -0.94 -3.17 -2.89
N LEU A 132 -0.55 -3.49 -4.12
CA LEU A 132 0.24 -4.68 -4.43
C LEU A 132 1.75 -4.42 -4.34
N GLU A 133 2.51 -5.44 -3.93
CA GLU A 133 3.98 -5.40 -3.89
C GLU A 133 4.57 -5.20 -5.29
N GLY A 134 5.65 -4.42 -5.40
CA GLY A 134 6.29 -4.10 -6.68
C GLY A 134 5.66 -2.92 -7.44
N ASN A 135 4.67 -2.25 -6.86
CA ASN A 135 4.14 -1.00 -7.40
C ASN A 135 5.23 0.09 -7.49
N LYS A 136 5.10 0.98 -8.46
CA LYS A 136 6.03 2.11 -8.67
C LYS A 136 5.35 3.46 -8.44
N ILE A 137 4.46 3.50 -7.46
CA ILE A 137 3.67 4.70 -7.15
C ILE A 137 4.64 5.78 -6.63
N PRO A 138 4.73 6.95 -7.27
CA PRO A 138 5.60 8.02 -6.80
C PRO A 138 5.20 8.49 -5.40
N ALA A 139 6.17 9.00 -4.64
CA ALA A 139 5.85 9.65 -3.36
C ALA A 139 4.95 10.88 -3.59
N GLY A 140 3.90 11.01 -2.78
CA GLY A 140 2.87 12.04 -2.97
C GLY A 140 1.61 11.75 -2.20
N GLU A 141 0.69 12.72 -2.18
CA GLU A 141 -0.59 12.62 -1.49
C GLU A 141 -1.71 12.39 -2.49
N TYR A 142 -2.39 11.24 -2.38
CA TYR A 142 -3.42 10.82 -3.31
C TYR A 142 -4.78 10.71 -2.62
N HIS A 143 -5.80 11.27 -3.26
CA HIS A 143 -7.16 11.37 -2.76
C HIS A 143 -8.06 10.39 -3.49
N PHE A 144 -8.70 9.49 -2.75
CA PHE A 144 -9.53 8.41 -3.28
C PHE A 144 -11.01 8.72 -3.06
N ASP A 145 -11.75 8.82 -4.16
CA ASP A 145 -13.20 8.81 -4.13
C ASP A 145 -13.71 7.38 -4.17
N ILE A 146 -14.54 7.01 -3.21
CA ILE A 146 -15.04 5.63 -3.09
C ILE A 146 -16.56 5.63 -3.13
N ARG A 147 -17.12 4.85 -4.05
CA ARG A 147 -18.54 4.54 -4.09
C ARG A 147 -18.82 3.40 -3.12
N VAL A 148 -19.81 3.61 -2.26
CA VAL A 148 -20.32 2.61 -1.33
C VAL A 148 -21.77 2.32 -1.69
N SER A 149 -22.13 1.05 -1.86
CA SER A 149 -23.49 0.64 -2.24
C SER A 149 -23.95 -0.64 -1.56
N ASN A 150 -25.27 -0.78 -1.40
CA ASN A 150 -25.95 -2.02 -1.05
C ASN A 150 -27.22 -2.17 -1.91
N GLN A 151 -28.09 -3.11 -1.56
CA GLN A 151 -29.36 -3.30 -2.28
C GLN A 151 -30.26 -2.05 -2.25
N SER A 152 -30.20 -1.23 -1.20
CA SER A 152 -31.08 -0.05 -1.06
C SER A 152 -30.60 1.17 -1.86
N GLY A 153 -29.33 1.22 -2.29
CA GLY A 153 -28.79 2.35 -3.04
C GLY A 153 -27.27 2.47 -2.98
N GLY A 154 -26.76 3.68 -3.25
CA GLY A 154 -25.32 3.97 -3.19
C GLY A 154 -25.01 5.44 -3.03
N LYS A 155 -23.85 5.75 -2.45
CA LYS A 155 -23.31 7.11 -2.28
C LYS A 155 -21.82 7.12 -2.65
N VAL A 156 -21.36 8.21 -3.25
CA VAL A 156 -19.94 8.47 -3.46
C VAL A 156 -19.42 9.29 -2.28
N LEU A 157 -18.38 8.78 -1.63
CA LEU A 157 -17.62 9.49 -0.62
C LEU A 157 -16.46 10.19 -1.31
N LYS A 158 -16.52 11.52 -1.37
CA LYS A 158 -15.45 12.35 -1.92
C LYS A 158 -14.29 12.42 -0.93
N ASP A 159 -13.08 12.21 -1.44
CA ASP A 159 -11.84 12.08 -0.67
C ASP A 159 -12.01 11.16 0.54
N ALA A 160 -12.64 10.00 0.32
CA ALA A 160 -12.94 9.01 1.35
C ALA A 160 -11.68 8.57 2.11
N LEU A 161 -10.56 8.46 1.38
CA LEU A 161 -9.22 8.22 1.91
C LEU A 161 -8.22 9.18 1.25
N VAL A 162 -7.25 9.60 2.04
CA VAL A 162 -6.07 10.35 1.60
C VAL A 162 -4.86 9.50 1.96
N ILE A 163 -4.15 8.99 0.96
CA ILE A 163 -2.99 8.12 1.14
C ILE A 163 -1.75 8.89 0.72
N GLU A 164 -0.86 9.12 1.69
CA GLU A 164 0.45 9.69 1.43
C GLU A 164 1.46 8.57 1.21
N PHE A 165 1.90 8.44 -0.04
CA PHE A 165 2.94 7.49 -0.44
C PHE A 165 4.32 8.06 -0.13
N LYS A 166 5.15 7.23 0.51
CA LYS A 166 6.55 7.49 0.84
C LYS A 166 7.42 6.39 0.25
N GLU A 167 8.67 6.69 -0.09
CA GLU A 167 9.58 5.68 -0.66
C GLU A 167 10.17 4.77 0.42
N GLN A 168 10.32 5.30 1.62
CA GLN A 168 11.00 4.67 2.74
C GLN A 168 10.43 5.11 4.08
N GLU A 169 10.63 4.30 5.11
CA GLU A 169 10.26 4.62 6.49
C GLU A 169 11.23 3.94 7.46
N VAL A 170 11.72 4.70 8.43
CA VAL A 170 12.33 4.12 9.64
C VAL A 170 11.20 3.72 10.58
N LYS A 171 11.07 2.43 10.84
CA LYS A 171 10.01 1.84 11.70
C LYS A 171 10.32 2.04 13.17
N THR A 172 11.54 1.70 13.57
CA THR A 172 12.02 1.77 14.95
C THR A 172 13.51 2.06 14.97
N TRP A 173 13.99 2.62 16.06
CA TRP A 173 15.42 2.74 16.35
C TRP A 173 15.64 2.74 17.87
N SER A 174 16.81 2.26 18.27
CA SER A 174 17.17 2.17 19.69
C SER A 174 17.44 3.54 20.28
N SER A 175 17.11 3.72 21.57
CA SER A 175 17.35 4.96 22.31
C SER A 175 18.84 5.28 22.49
N GLY A 176 19.73 4.32 22.24
CA GLY A 176 21.16 4.56 22.22
C GLY A 176 21.65 5.25 20.93
N MET A 177 20.83 5.39 19.89
CA MET A 177 21.15 6.26 18.75
C MET A 177 20.92 7.73 19.11
N LEU A 178 21.79 8.61 18.62
CA LEU A 178 21.73 10.05 18.88
C LEU A 178 20.47 10.70 18.26
N GLN A 179 20.05 10.20 17.11
CA GLN A 179 18.86 10.65 16.40
C GLN A 179 18.29 9.54 15.51
N GLN A 180 17.10 9.77 14.95
CA GLN A 180 16.51 8.88 13.96
C GLN A 180 17.47 8.68 12.77
N PRO A 181 17.70 7.44 12.30
CA PRO A 181 18.44 7.20 11.07
C PRO A 181 17.88 7.97 9.87
N GLU A 182 18.77 8.44 9.01
CA GLU A 182 18.39 9.15 7.78
C GLU A 182 18.55 8.21 6.60
N ILE A 183 17.53 8.12 5.75
CA ILE A 183 17.56 7.30 4.54
C ILE A 183 17.29 8.21 3.35
N GLU A 184 18.22 8.22 2.40
CA GLU A 184 18.19 9.08 1.22
C GLU A 184 18.39 8.23 -0.04
N ARG A 185 17.53 8.44 -1.04
CA ARG A 185 17.72 7.86 -2.37
C ARG A 185 18.70 8.71 -3.16
N VAL A 186 19.78 8.10 -3.62
CA VAL A 186 20.88 8.78 -4.34
C VAL A 186 20.99 8.38 -5.82
N GLY A 187 20.21 7.39 -6.27
CA GLY A 187 20.14 7.01 -7.68
C GLY A 187 19.14 5.89 -7.95
N ASP A 188 18.88 5.60 -9.23
CA ASP A 188 17.98 4.51 -9.65
C ASP A 188 18.68 3.15 -9.76
N SER A 189 20.00 3.14 -9.77
CA SER A 189 20.85 1.95 -9.95
C SER A 189 22.15 2.11 -9.15
N PRO A 190 22.89 1.03 -8.81
CA PRO A 190 22.68 -0.37 -9.19
C PRO A 190 21.86 -1.20 -8.17
N ASN A 191 20.94 -0.61 -7.40
CA ASN A 191 20.22 -1.27 -6.30
C ASN A 191 21.14 -1.60 -5.12
N GLN A 192 21.86 -0.58 -4.64
CA GLN A 192 22.78 -0.70 -3.53
C GLN A 192 22.42 0.21 -2.35
N MET A 193 22.73 -0.24 -1.15
CA MET A 193 22.64 0.56 0.06
C MET A 193 24.04 0.81 0.59
N LYS A 194 24.39 2.09 0.77
CA LYS A 194 25.57 2.47 1.52
C LYS A 194 25.14 2.84 2.94
N PHE A 195 25.62 2.09 3.92
CA PHE A 195 25.45 2.44 5.30
C PHE A 195 26.63 3.26 5.80
N VAL A 196 26.32 4.34 6.52
CA VAL A 196 27.30 5.29 7.02
C VAL A 196 27.09 5.45 8.52
N GLY A 197 28.07 5.02 9.31
CA GLY A 197 28.06 5.22 10.75
C GLY A 197 28.81 6.49 11.15
N TYR A 198 28.18 7.30 12.00
CA TYR A 198 28.82 8.39 12.71
C TYR A 198 28.97 8.00 14.17
N LEU A 199 30.16 8.17 14.74
CA LEU A 199 30.44 7.99 16.16
C LEU A 199 30.99 9.31 16.72
N ASN A 200 30.28 9.91 17.68
CA ASN A 200 30.58 11.23 18.26
C ASN A 200 30.79 12.31 17.18
N GLY A 201 29.96 12.28 16.14
CA GLY A 201 30.02 13.22 15.00
C GLY A 201 31.13 12.94 13.98
N LYS A 202 31.97 11.92 14.18
CA LYS A 202 32.98 11.49 13.20
C LYS A 202 32.42 10.36 12.34
N GLN A 203 32.49 10.51 11.03
CA GLN A 203 32.19 9.43 10.08
C GLN A 203 33.23 8.32 10.19
N LEU A 204 32.76 7.08 10.23
CA LEU A 204 33.58 5.88 10.28
C LEU A 204 33.76 5.28 8.88
N ALA A 205 34.88 4.58 8.68
CA ALA A 205 35.08 3.75 7.50
C ALA A 205 34.22 2.47 7.55
N GLY A 206 34.07 1.78 6.41
CA GLY A 206 33.29 0.54 6.32
C GLY A 206 33.77 -0.55 7.26
N ASP A 207 35.08 -0.71 7.43
CA ASP A 207 35.70 -1.69 8.34
C ASP A 207 35.58 -1.33 9.84
N GLU A 208 35.00 -0.18 10.14
CA GLU A 208 34.70 0.29 11.49
C GLU A 208 33.20 0.18 11.84
N ILE A 209 32.37 -0.32 10.92
CA ILE A 209 30.94 -0.59 11.11
C ILE A 209 30.57 -2.01 10.68
N ASP A 210 29.49 -2.57 11.24
CA ASP A 210 28.91 -3.85 10.78
C ASP A 210 27.40 -3.85 11.00
N PHE A 211 26.66 -4.48 10.09
CA PHE A 211 25.20 -4.56 10.08
C PHE A 211 24.63 -5.95 10.39
N THR A 212 25.48 -6.94 10.65
CA THR A 212 25.08 -8.34 10.78
C THR A 212 25.18 -8.89 12.20
N ALA A 213 24.35 -8.40 13.14
CA ALA A 213 24.25 -9.03 14.46
C ALA A 213 23.62 -10.45 14.39
N ASN A 214 22.63 -10.65 13.51
CA ASN A 214 22.01 -11.95 13.24
C ASN A 214 21.58 -12.06 11.78
N ARG A 215 22.36 -12.75 10.94
CA ARG A 215 22.06 -12.90 9.50
C ARG A 215 20.74 -13.61 9.21
N ALA A 216 20.23 -14.44 10.12
CA ALA A 216 18.97 -15.15 9.92
C ALA A 216 17.75 -14.23 10.06
N ALA A 217 17.77 -13.28 11.01
CA ALA A 217 16.65 -12.38 11.31
C ALA A 217 16.83 -10.93 10.81
N GLY A 218 18.07 -10.53 10.53
CA GLY A 218 18.40 -9.16 10.14
C GLY A 218 18.35 -8.89 8.65
N PHE A 219 18.85 -7.70 8.31
CA PHE A 219 18.90 -7.15 6.96
C PHE A 219 19.38 -8.17 5.91
N LYS A 220 18.66 -8.19 4.78
CA LYS A 220 18.93 -9.08 3.66
C LYS A 220 19.61 -8.31 2.53
N GLY A 221 20.94 -8.41 2.49
CA GLY A 221 21.76 -7.90 1.41
C GLY A 221 22.95 -8.80 1.17
N THR A 222 23.65 -8.56 0.06
CA THR A 222 24.96 -9.15 -0.21
C THR A 222 26.01 -8.06 -0.06
N PHE A 223 26.97 -8.26 0.84
CA PHE A 223 28.10 -7.35 1.03
C PHE A 223 28.84 -7.13 -0.29
N VAL A 224 29.21 -5.88 -0.57
CA VAL A 224 29.93 -5.50 -1.78
C VAL A 224 31.32 -4.98 -1.44
N ASN A 225 31.42 -3.98 -0.55
CA ASN A 225 32.68 -3.31 -0.26
C ASN A 225 32.66 -2.53 1.07
N ASP A 226 33.80 -2.53 1.76
CA ASP A 226 34.14 -1.56 2.79
C ASP A 226 34.75 -0.33 2.13
N ALA A 227 33.94 0.72 1.97
CA ALA A 227 34.41 2.00 1.46
C ALA A 227 35.04 2.82 2.59
N SER A 228 35.86 3.82 2.22
CA SER A 228 36.45 4.76 3.19
C SER A 228 35.40 5.58 3.96
N ASP A 229 34.16 5.56 3.51
CA ASP A 229 33.07 6.40 3.99
C ASP A 229 31.81 5.59 4.36
N GLY A 230 31.93 4.26 4.50
CA GLY A 230 30.83 3.38 4.91
C GLY A 230 30.87 2.01 4.25
N GLU A 231 29.82 1.22 4.47
CA GLU A 231 29.71 -0.16 4.00
C GLU A 231 28.66 -0.28 2.90
N ILE A 232 29.00 -0.91 1.77
CA ILE A 232 28.14 -1.01 0.59
C ILE A 232 27.56 -2.41 0.47
N TRP A 233 26.24 -2.49 0.28
CA TRP A 233 25.48 -3.72 0.15
C TRP A 233 24.63 -3.71 -1.11
N SER A 234 24.60 -4.83 -1.83
CA SER A 234 23.63 -5.08 -2.90
C SER A 234 22.33 -5.62 -2.30
N VAL A 235 21.19 -5.09 -2.71
CA VAL A 235 19.89 -5.39 -2.10
C VAL A 235 18.83 -5.77 -3.13
N ASN A 236 17.94 -6.68 -2.73
CA ASN A 236 16.71 -6.95 -3.44
C ASN A 236 15.59 -6.09 -2.87
N PHE A 237 14.72 -5.59 -3.75
CA PHE A 237 13.58 -4.77 -3.37
C PHE A 237 12.26 -5.55 -3.49
N PRO A 238 11.26 -5.24 -2.63
CA PRO A 238 11.34 -4.26 -1.55
C PRO A 238 12.19 -4.75 -0.37
N VAL A 239 12.92 -3.84 0.28
CA VAL A 239 13.57 -4.09 1.57
C VAL A 239 12.49 -4.10 2.65
N LYS A 240 12.20 -5.29 3.17
CA LYS A 240 11.19 -5.51 4.21
C LYS A 240 11.79 -5.28 5.60
N GLU A 241 10.91 -5.02 6.55
CA GLU A 241 11.28 -4.86 7.95
C GLU A 241 12.02 -6.10 8.44
N SER A 242 13.18 -5.88 9.04
CA SER A 242 14.05 -6.93 9.58
C SER A 242 14.84 -6.37 10.75
N ASP A 243 15.28 -7.27 11.64
CA ASP A 243 15.99 -6.94 12.88
C ASP A 243 17.43 -6.47 12.56
N THR A 244 17.54 -5.21 12.12
CA THR A 244 18.80 -4.66 11.61
C THR A 244 19.54 -3.94 12.73
N TYR A 245 20.84 -4.16 12.80
CA TYR A 245 21.71 -3.50 13.77
C TYR A 245 22.73 -2.67 13.03
N CYS A 246 23.20 -1.61 13.64
CA CYS A 246 24.48 -1.02 13.30
C CYS A 246 25.40 -1.22 14.50
N THR A 247 26.58 -1.75 14.25
CA THR A 247 27.63 -1.92 15.23
C THR A 247 28.75 -0.96 14.89
N TRP A 248 29.12 -0.10 15.83
CA TRP A 248 30.27 0.81 15.71
C TRP A 248 31.46 0.21 16.45
N LYS A 249 32.61 0.16 15.79
CA LYS A 249 33.89 -0.10 16.41
C LYS A 249 34.35 1.14 17.18
N VAL A 250 34.62 0.98 18.45
CA VAL A 250 35.09 2.05 19.34
C VAL A 250 36.52 1.75 19.74
N THR A 251 37.45 2.59 19.30
CA THR A 251 38.87 2.48 19.68
C THR A 251 39.18 3.54 20.74
N THR A 252 39.67 3.11 21.90
CA THR A 252 40.08 3.98 23.01
C THR A 252 41.52 3.70 23.38
N VAL A 253 42.27 4.72 23.80
CA VAL A 253 43.64 4.55 24.29
C VAL A 253 43.62 4.55 25.80
N VAL A 254 43.96 3.41 26.41
CA VAL A 254 44.07 3.26 27.86
C VAL A 254 45.51 2.91 28.20
N ASN A 255 46.18 3.79 28.96
CA ASN A 255 47.60 3.64 29.34
C ASN A 255 48.54 3.45 28.12
N GLY A 256 48.26 4.12 27.00
CA GLY A 256 49.07 4.04 25.78
C GLY A 256 48.83 2.80 24.92
N VAL A 257 47.85 1.96 25.28
CA VAL A 257 47.45 0.78 24.49
C VAL A 257 46.07 1.01 23.90
N GLU A 258 45.92 0.72 22.60
CA GLU A 258 44.61 0.73 21.95
C GLU A 258 43.75 -0.44 22.45
N GLN A 259 42.56 -0.10 22.92
CA GLN A 259 41.50 -1.03 23.29
C GLN A 259 40.33 -0.84 22.33
N VAL A 260 39.90 -1.95 21.72
CA VAL A 260 38.75 -1.98 20.82
C VAL A 260 37.54 -2.55 21.56
N SER A 261 36.43 -1.84 21.51
CA SER A 261 35.11 -2.32 21.91
C SER A 261 34.11 -2.10 20.79
N TYR A 262 32.91 -2.65 20.96
CA TYR A 262 31.83 -2.53 19.99
C TYR A 262 30.56 -2.09 20.69
N VAL A 263 29.82 -1.21 20.04
CA VAL A 263 28.48 -0.80 20.50
C VAL A 263 27.52 -1.09 19.37
N SER A 264 26.43 -1.80 19.66
CA SER A 264 25.43 -2.17 18.67
C SER A 264 24.09 -1.60 19.04
N GLU A 265 23.39 -1.01 18.07
CA GLU A 265 22.05 -0.44 18.25
C GLU A 265 21.13 -0.99 17.15
N ASN A 266 19.93 -1.43 17.55
CA ASN A 266 18.90 -1.88 16.61
C ASN A 266 18.26 -0.66 15.92
N PHE A 267 17.95 -0.81 14.63
CA PHE A 267 17.02 0.02 13.89
C PHE A 267 16.32 -0.81 12.83
N ASN A 268 15.02 -0.63 12.67
CA ASN A 268 14.26 -1.31 11.63
C ASN A 268 13.73 -0.28 10.64
N PHE A 269 13.76 -0.61 9.36
CA PHE A 269 13.31 0.27 8.30
C PHE A 269 12.74 -0.53 7.14
N VAL A 270 12.07 0.16 6.23
CA VAL A 270 11.56 -0.37 4.98
C VAL A 270 11.90 0.57 3.83
N ILE A 271 12.18 -0.01 2.66
CA ILE A 271 12.36 0.74 1.40
C ILE A 271 11.72 -0.09 0.31
N GLY A 272 10.67 0.44 -0.33
CA GLY A 272 9.95 -0.39 -1.28
C GLY A 272 10.38 -0.23 -2.74
N LEU A 273 10.86 0.96 -3.15
CA LEU A 273 11.27 1.19 -4.54
C LEU A 273 12.74 0.80 -4.81
N PRO A 274 13.03 0.12 -5.93
CA PRO A 274 14.40 -0.11 -6.37
C PRO A 274 15.19 1.19 -6.52
N GLY A 275 16.46 1.16 -6.13
CA GLY A 275 17.36 2.29 -6.26
C GLY A 275 18.59 2.14 -5.38
N SER A 276 19.48 3.12 -5.48
CA SER A 276 20.61 3.26 -4.58
C SER A 276 20.29 4.21 -3.46
N TYR A 277 20.61 3.81 -2.23
CA TYR A 277 20.28 4.56 -1.01
C TYR A 277 21.51 4.75 -0.14
N VAL A 278 21.52 5.85 0.61
CA VAL A 278 22.44 6.08 1.72
C VAL A 278 21.65 6.04 3.01
N VAL A 279 22.09 5.22 3.96
CA VAL A 279 21.53 5.14 5.32
C VAL A 279 22.56 5.69 6.28
N ARG A 280 22.25 6.80 6.95
CA ARG A 280 23.14 7.44 7.92
C ARG A 280 22.66 7.14 9.33
N LEU A 281 23.57 6.66 10.17
CA LEU A 281 23.31 6.26 11.54
C LEU A 281 24.23 7.02 12.48
N TYR A 282 23.69 7.44 13.62
CA TYR A 282 24.35 8.40 14.49
C TYR A 282 24.44 7.84 15.91
N LYS A 283 25.67 7.72 16.41
CA LYS A 283 25.99 7.31 17.78
C LYS A 283 26.84 8.36 18.47
#